data_AF-A0A419EYC6-F1
#
_entry.id   AF-A0A419EYC6-F1
#
_cell.length_a   1.000
_cell.length_b   1.000
_cell.length_c   1.000
_cell.angle_alpha   90.00
_cell.angle_beta   90.00
_cell.angle_gamma   90.00
#
_symmetry.space_group_name_H-M   'P 1'
#
loop_
_entity.id
_entity.type
_entity.pdbx_description
1 polymer ?
#
loop_
_entity_poly.entity_id
_entity_poly.type
_entity_poly.pdbx_seq_one_letter_code
_entity_poly.pdbx_strand_id
1 'polypeptide(L)'
;MKLNISIILFSLILVSCSDKNLVKENIYEMTSVEKLITIPDPTDIQKSKFNENVESEETTTVKEGINFTGFKTKNKLFFKEIIDPLISVKLDTLKKLHPVDAVNELALFVFDIYQQYFGKDFYRWAGDIFDLDDPQPKGSGYKKSFGLDCSGFASTPYELAVHYNLITPEQTPFSSGGFKIFCEANNFTDKDGLSGTSNNFRLDTRDLVLLGREILSVPQGSSINSEQLKMLQAGDLVGRSGHIGILVQINKELFYLESGGWVVPRYGDGNPYKAAEAIEIFARSGDLTIRRCLPSKLK
;
A
#
# COMPACT_ATOMS: atom_id res chain seq x y z
N MET A 1 -62.97 -31.71 5.37
CA MET A 1 -62.41 -31.72 4.01
C MET A 1 -62.04 -30.28 3.67
N LYS A 2 -60.79 -30.00 3.27
CA LYS A 2 -60.15 -28.65 3.19
C LYS A 2 -59.94 -27.99 4.59
N LEU A 3 -58.74 -27.63 5.09
CA LEU A 3 -57.47 -27.12 4.50
C LEU A 3 -57.69 -25.71 3.92
N ASN A 4 -56.92 -24.63 4.14
CA ASN A 4 -55.74 -24.30 4.96
C ASN A 4 -55.77 -22.75 5.20
N ILE A 5 -54.95 -22.05 6.00
CA ILE A 5 -53.77 -22.33 6.83
C ILE A 5 -53.69 -21.25 7.97
N SER A 6 -52.84 -21.40 8.99
CA SER A 6 -52.59 -20.33 9.98
C SER A 6 -51.73 -19.20 9.40
N ILE A 7 -52.14 -17.93 9.56
CA ILE A 7 -51.28 -16.77 9.29
C ILE A 7 -50.25 -16.69 10.42
N ILE A 8 -49.11 -17.34 10.23
CA ILE A 8 -47.92 -17.15 11.07
C ILE A 8 -47.44 -15.73 10.80
N LEU A 9 -47.55 -14.88 11.82
CA LEU A 9 -46.93 -13.56 11.85
C LEU A 9 -45.41 -13.76 11.88
N PHE A 10 -44.81 -13.92 10.69
CA PHE A 10 -43.38 -14.12 10.57
C PHE A 10 -42.68 -12.81 10.86
N SER A 11 -42.40 -12.60 12.16
CA SER A 11 -41.52 -11.55 12.66
C SER A 11 -40.13 -11.80 12.09
N LEU A 12 -39.92 -11.33 10.85
CA LEU A 12 -38.61 -11.16 10.26
C LEU A 12 -37.87 -10.14 11.12
N ILE A 13 -37.21 -10.67 12.15
CA ILE A 13 -36.11 -10.01 12.82
C ILE A 13 -35.07 -9.82 11.72
N LEU A 14 -35.14 -8.66 11.07
CA LEU A 14 -34.06 -8.11 10.30
C LEU A 14 -32.91 -7.91 11.29
N VAL A 15 -32.11 -8.95 11.46
CA VAL A 15 -30.76 -8.85 12.02
C VAL A 15 -29.96 -8.05 11.00
N SER A 16 -30.20 -6.75 10.99
CA SER A 16 -29.23 -5.78 10.51
C SER A 16 -28.06 -5.86 11.49
N CYS A 17 -27.15 -6.80 11.23
CA CYS A 17 -25.76 -6.68 11.68
C CYS A 17 -25.20 -5.44 10.97
N SER A 18 -25.51 -4.27 11.52
CA SER A 18 -24.82 -3.06 11.15
C SER A 18 -23.39 -3.20 11.69
N ASP A 19 -22.40 -3.25 10.79
CA ASP A 19 -20.96 -3.21 11.08
C ASP A 19 -20.55 -1.83 11.69
N LYS A 20 -21.23 -1.40 12.76
CA LYS A 20 -21.12 -0.06 13.36
C LYS A 20 -20.12 0.03 14.51
N ASN A 21 -19.45 -1.06 14.84
CA ASN A 21 -18.39 -1.13 15.85
C ASN A 21 -17.03 -1.48 15.22
N LEU A 22 -16.63 -0.76 14.16
CA LEU A 22 -15.21 -0.51 13.95
C LEU A 22 -14.74 0.35 15.13
N VAL A 23 -14.17 -0.31 16.15
CA VAL A 23 -13.86 0.30 17.43
C VAL A 23 -12.79 1.37 17.23
N LYS A 24 -13.09 2.62 17.63
CA LYS A 24 -12.15 3.75 17.51
C LYS A 24 -10.78 3.49 18.14
N GLU A 25 -10.72 2.63 19.16
CA GLU A 25 -9.52 2.19 19.87
C GLU A 25 -8.49 1.44 18.99
N ASN A 26 -8.90 1.01 17.79
CA ASN A 26 -8.02 0.34 16.82
C ASN A 26 -7.47 1.29 15.76
N ILE A 27 -7.95 2.54 15.70
CA ILE A 27 -7.54 3.56 14.73
C ILE A 27 -6.54 4.50 15.40
N TYR A 28 -5.40 4.75 14.77
CA TYR A 28 -4.41 5.72 15.23
C TYR A 28 -4.40 6.95 14.32
N GLU A 29 -4.52 8.16 14.87
CA GLU A 29 -4.50 9.38 14.06
C GLU A 29 -3.06 9.76 13.66
N MET A 30 -2.83 10.01 12.37
CA MET A 30 -1.51 10.41 11.84
C MET A 30 -0.96 11.73 12.42
N THR A 31 -1.84 12.57 12.97
CA THR A 31 -1.50 13.80 13.73
C THR A 31 -0.77 13.51 15.04
N SER A 32 -0.94 12.31 15.60
CA SER A 32 -0.36 11.89 16.89
C SER A 32 0.92 11.05 16.74
N VAL A 33 1.37 10.80 15.51
CA VAL A 33 2.61 10.06 15.22
C VAL A 33 3.81 11.00 15.37
N GLU A 34 4.80 10.63 16.19
CA GLU A 34 6.11 11.28 16.18
C GLU A 34 6.83 10.92 14.87
N LYS A 35 7.22 11.93 14.07
CA LYS A 35 7.75 11.77 12.71
C LYS A 35 9.16 12.33 12.63
N LEU A 36 10.14 11.55 12.13
CA LEU A 36 11.49 12.06 11.87
C LEU A 36 11.51 13.14 10.78
N ILE A 37 10.68 12.94 9.74
CA ILE A 37 10.53 13.83 8.59
C ILE A 37 9.25 14.66 8.79
N THR A 38 9.42 15.95 9.06
CA THR A 38 8.31 16.89 9.21
C THR A 38 7.80 17.32 7.84
N ILE A 39 6.48 17.21 7.62
CA ILE A 39 5.83 17.71 6.42
C ILE A 39 5.24 19.10 6.75
N PRO A 40 5.65 20.17 6.06
CA PRO A 40 5.06 21.50 6.24
C PRO A 40 3.69 21.60 5.55
N ASP A 41 2.83 22.48 6.04
CA ASP A 41 1.54 22.79 5.39
C ASP A 41 1.75 23.17 3.91
N PRO A 42 1.00 22.55 2.97
CA PRO A 42 1.14 22.89 1.56
C PRO A 42 0.75 24.34 1.27
N THR A 43 1.61 25.07 0.57
CA THR A 43 1.30 26.44 0.06
C THR A 43 0.16 26.41 -0.95
N ASP A 44 -0.51 27.55 -1.19
CA ASP A 44 -1.62 27.59 -2.15
C ASP A 44 -1.19 27.23 -3.59
N ILE A 45 0.04 27.56 -3.97
CA ILE A 45 0.63 27.14 -5.26
C ILE A 45 0.77 25.63 -5.30
N GLN A 46 1.32 25.02 -4.25
CA GLN A 46 1.44 23.56 -4.14
C GLN A 46 0.07 22.88 -4.15
N LYS A 47 -0.93 23.39 -3.41
CA LYS A 47 -2.32 22.90 -3.43
C LYS A 47 -2.95 23.00 -4.81
N SER A 48 -2.73 24.09 -5.54
CA SER A 48 -3.26 24.22 -6.91
C SER A 48 -2.64 23.23 -7.91
N LYS A 49 -1.37 22.86 -7.70
CA LYS A 49 -0.58 22.00 -8.61
C LYS A 49 -0.68 20.51 -8.26
N PHE A 50 -0.77 20.18 -6.99
CA PHE A 50 -0.76 18.85 -6.43
C PHE A 50 -2.02 18.68 -5.55
N ASN A 51 -3.10 18.18 -6.15
CA ASN A 51 -4.32 17.82 -5.44
C ASN A 51 -5.06 16.68 -6.15
N GLU A 52 -6.05 16.09 -5.47
CA GLU A 52 -6.83 14.94 -5.93
C GLU A 52 -7.63 15.16 -7.23
N ASN A 53 -7.89 16.42 -7.61
CA ASN A 53 -8.73 16.81 -8.75
C ASN A 53 -7.93 17.10 -10.02
N VAL A 54 -6.59 17.07 -9.97
CA VAL A 54 -5.76 17.26 -11.16
C VAL A 54 -5.83 15.98 -12.00
N GLU A 55 -6.50 16.04 -13.15
CA GLU A 55 -6.47 14.93 -14.12
C GLU A 55 -5.13 14.89 -14.86
N SER A 56 -4.70 13.68 -15.23
CA SER A 56 -3.57 13.45 -16.13
C SER A 56 -4.00 13.63 -17.58
N GLU A 57 -3.05 13.94 -18.44
CA GLU A 57 -3.29 13.90 -19.89
C GLU A 57 -3.36 12.45 -20.37
N GLU A 58 -4.22 12.19 -21.35
CA GLU A 58 -4.22 10.93 -22.06
C GLU A 58 -2.97 10.84 -22.96
N THR A 59 -2.29 9.70 -22.89
CA THR A 59 -1.01 9.46 -23.57
C THR A 59 -1.09 8.17 -24.37
N THR A 60 -0.40 8.13 -25.51
CA THR A 60 -0.29 6.92 -26.34
C THR A 60 1.15 6.42 -26.35
N THR A 61 1.35 5.16 -25.99
CA THR A 61 2.64 4.46 -26.05
C THR A 61 2.56 3.30 -27.02
N VAL A 62 3.64 3.05 -27.77
CA VAL A 62 3.75 1.91 -28.68
C VAL A 62 4.62 0.84 -28.03
N LYS A 63 4.07 -0.35 -27.75
CA LYS A 63 4.82 -1.54 -27.33
C LYS A 63 4.57 -2.66 -28.32
N GLU A 64 5.63 -3.28 -28.83
CA GLU A 64 5.58 -4.41 -29.78
C GLU A 64 4.71 -4.15 -31.03
N GLY A 65 4.64 -2.90 -31.48
CA GLY A 65 3.82 -2.48 -32.64
C GLY A 65 2.33 -2.28 -32.33
N ILE A 66 1.90 -2.47 -31.07
CA ILE A 66 0.55 -2.18 -30.60
C ILE A 66 0.54 -0.79 -29.94
N ASN A 67 -0.43 0.03 -30.32
CA ASN A 67 -0.69 1.32 -29.68
C ASN A 67 -1.57 1.12 -28.45
N PHE A 68 -1.12 1.61 -27.31
CA PHE A 68 -1.88 1.67 -26.07
C PHE A 68 -2.13 3.12 -25.69
N THR A 69 -3.39 3.47 -25.47
CA THR A 69 -3.82 4.82 -25.10
C THR A 69 -4.42 4.77 -23.70
N GLY A 70 -4.01 5.69 -22.82
CA GLY A 70 -4.48 5.75 -21.44
C GLY A 70 -3.81 6.83 -20.61
N PHE A 71 -4.06 6.81 -19.31
CA PHE A 71 -3.61 7.85 -18.37
C PHE A 71 -2.41 7.37 -17.56
N LYS A 72 -1.30 8.10 -17.64
CA LYS A 72 -0.09 7.84 -16.84
C LYS A 72 -0.05 8.72 -15.59
N THR A 73 0.56 8.23 -14.51
CA THR A 73 0.87 9.03 -13.32
C THR A 73 1.79 10.22 -13.65
N LYS A 74 1.82 11.19 -12.74
CA LYS A 74 2.84 12.23 -12.62
C LYS A 74 3.48 12.21 -11.21
N ASN A 75 3.45 11.08 -10.51
CA ASN A 75 3.97 10.95 -9.15
C ASN A 75 5.46 11.25 -9.07
N LYS A 76 6.25 10.98 -10.13
CA LYS A 76 7.67 11.35 -10.19
C LYS A 76 7.89 12.87 -10.15
N LEU A 77 6.90 13.67 -10.56
CA LEU A 77 6.93 15.12 -10.43
C LEU A 77 6.69 15.54 -8.97
N PHE A 78 5.67 14.96 -8.32
CA PHE A 78 5.41 15.16 -6.89
C PHE A 78 6.59 14.71 -6.02
N PHE A 79 7.20 13.57 -6.38
CA PHE A 79 8.41 13.06 -5.76
C PHE A 79 9.53 14.12 -5.78
N LYS A 80 9.91 14.60 -6.96
CA LYS A 80 11.02 15.56 -7.13
C LYS A 80 10.77 16.92 -6.49
N GLU A 81 9.54 17.42 -6.52
CA GLU A 81 9.24 18.79 -6.06
C GLU A 81 8.86 18.87 -4.58
N ILE A 82 8.32 17.80 -4.01
CA ILE A 82 7.74 17.82 -2.65
C ILE A 82 8.42 16.80 -1.73
N ILE A 83 8.53 15.53 -2.14
CA ILE A 83 9.05 14.45 -1.27
C ILE A 83 10.58 14.52 -1.11
N ASP A 84 11.30 14.59 -2.22
CA ASP A 84 12.77 14.51 -2.24
C ASP A 84 13.45 15.62 -1.42
N PRO A 85 13.03 16.89 -1.50
CA PRO A 85 13.56 17.94 -0.63
C PRO A 85 13.37 17.66 0.86
N LEU A 86 12.26 17.04 1.26
CA LEU A 86 11.95 16.75 2.68
C LEU A 86 12.77 15.56 3.20
N ILE A 87 12.90 14.49 2.41
CA ILE A 87 13.72 13.32 2.79
C ILE A 87 15.21 13.69 2.80
N SER A 88 15.68 14.43 1.80
CA SER A 88 17.10 14.79 1.65
C SER A 88 17.65 15.55 2.87
N VAL A 89 16.85 16.40 3.52
CA VAL A 89 17.24 17.11 4.76
C VAL A 89 17.43 16.16 5.96
N LYS A 90 16.84 14.95 5.93
CA LYS A 90 16.93 13.94 7.00
C LYS A 90 17.80 12.73 6.62
N LEU A 91 18.41 12.74 5.44
CA LEU A 91 19.12 11.58 4.87
C LEU A 91 20.24 11.05 5.77
N ASP A 92 21.03 11.93 6.39
CA ASP A 92 22.12 11.54 7.31
C ASP A 92 21.63 10.96 8.64
N THR A 93 20.38 11.20 9.02
CA THR A 93 19.74 10.54 10.15
C THR A 93 19.18 9.19 9.72
N LEU A 94 18.47 9.14 8.59
CA LEU A 94 17.91 7.91 8.01
C LEU A 94 19.01 6.85 7.77
N LYS A 95 20.17 7.23 7.25
CA LYS A 95 21.33 6.34 7.04
C LYS A 95 21.92 5.72 8.31
N LYS A 96 21.59 6.25 9.49
CA LYS A 96 22.05 5.72 10.80
C LYS A 96 21.01 4.81 11.45
N LEU A 97 19.79 4.76 10.91
CA LEU A 97 18.73 3.88 11.38
C LEU A 97 19.00 2.43 10.96
N HIS A 98 18.41 1.48 11.69
CA HIS A 98 18.32 0.11 11.20
C HIS A 98 17.41 0.08 9.95
N PRO A 99 17.66 -0.78 8.94
CA PRO A 99 16.83 -0.85 7.73
C PRO A 99 15.31 -0.89 7.98
N VAL A 100 14.90 -1.60 9.02
CA VAL A 100 13.50 -1.70 9.48
C VAL A 100 12.92 -0.36 9.94
N ASP A 101 13.72 0.45 10.64
CA ASP A 101 13.28 1.79 11.08
C ASP A 101 13.27 2.77 9.91
N ALA A 102 14.27 2.70 9.01
CA ALA A 102 14.31 3.52 7.81
C ALA A 102 13.07 3.28 6.92
N VAL A 103 12.70 2.02 6.69
CA VAL A 103 11.49 1.67 5.93
C VAL A 103 10.22 2.05 6.70
N ASN A 104 10.21 1.96 8.03
CA ASN A 104 9.08 2.40 8.86
C ASN A 104 8.83 3.93 8.74
N GLU A 105 9.87 4.74 8.91
CA GLU A 105 9.78 6.20 8.78
C GLU A 105 9.34 6.60 7.37
N LEU A 106 9.88 5.94 6.33
CA LEU A 106 9.48 6.20 4.94
C LEU A 106 8.03 5.80 4.67
N ALA A 107 7.54 4.68 5.22
CA ALA A 107 6.15 4.26 5.09
C ALA A 107 5.18 5.26 5.76
N LEU A 108 5.47 5.68 6.99
CA LEU A 108 4.68 6.67 7.71
C LEU A 108 4.69 8.05 7.01
N PHE A 109 5.85 8.48 6.53
CA PHE A 109 6.00 9.74 5.80
C PHE A 109 5.26 9.74 4.46
N VAL A 110 5.41 8.68 3.65
CA VAL A 110 4.72 8.55 2.35
C VAL A 110 3.21 8.55 2.55
N PHE A 111 2.72 7.81 3.54
CA PHE A 111 1.31 7.77 3.87
C PHE A 111 0.77 9.17 4.23
N ASP A 112 1.42 9.85 5.18
CA ASP A 112 1.00 11.17 5.63
C ASP A 112 1.04 12.21 4.51
N ILE A 113 2.12 12.24 3.71
CA ILE A 113 2.26 13.27 2.66
C ILE A 113 1.29 13.05 1.50
N TYR A 114 0.99 11.80 1.13
CA TYR A 114 -0.04 11.54 0.12
C TYR A 114 -1.43 11.92 0.65
N GLN A 115 -1.72 11.70 1.94
CA GLN A 115 -2.99 12.13 2.53
C GLN A 115 -3.16 13.65 2.61
N GLN A 116 -2.11 14.38 3.00
CA GLN A 116 -2.15 15.84 3.08
C GLN A 116 -2.41 16.52 1.73
N TYR A 117 -1.96 15.90 0.63
CA TYR A 117 -2.09 16.46 -0.72
C TYR A 117 -3.29 15.90 -1.52
N PHE A 118 -3.60 14.61 -1.38
CA PHE A 118 -4.55 13.90 -2.25
C PHE A 118 -5.74 13.29 -1.49
N GLY A 119 -5.89 13.63 -0.21
CA GLY A 119 -7.01 13.19 0.61
C GLY A 119 -6.85 11.79 1.20
N LYS A 120 -7.84 11.41 2.00
CA LYS A 120 -7.85 10.17 2.81
C LYS A 120 -7.76 8.90 1.96
N ASP A 121 -8.43 8.91 0.81
CA ASP A 121 -8.32 7.91 -0.25
C ASP A 121 -7.44 8.47 -1.39
N PHE A 122 -6.12 8.41 -1.18
CA PHE A 122 -5.12 8.78 -2.19
C PHE A 122 -4.93 7.69 -3.26
N TYR A 123 -5.86 6.74 -3.36
CA TYR A 123 -5.78 5.64 -4.30
C TYR A 123 -5.83 6.12 -5.75
N ARG A 124 -4.92 5.57 -6.56
CA ARG A 124 -4.92 5.68 -8.02
C ARG A 124 -4.45 4.38 -8.63
N TRP A 125 -5.27 3.73 -9.44
CA TRP A 125 -4.90 2.53 -10.21
C TRP A 125 -3.59 2.72 -10.98
N ALA A 126 -2.67 1.74 -10.92
CA ALA A 126 -1.30 1.82 -11.47
C ALA A 126 -0.51 3.04 -10.97
N GLY A 127 -0.71 3.40 -9.70
CA GLY A 127 0.01 4.49 -9.05
C GLY A 127 1.27 4.00 -8.34
N ASP A 128 2.44 4.23 -8.93
CA ASP A 128 3.75 4.07 -8.26
C ASP A 128 4.49 5.42 -8.16
N ILE A 129 5.49 5.54 -7.28
CA ILE A 129 6.17 6.83 -7.01
C ILE A 129 7.11 7.31 -8.15
N PHE A 130 7.54 6.43 -9.05
CA PHE A 130 8.53 6.72 -10.08
C PHE A 130 7.98 6.72 -11.52
N ASP A 131 6.66 6.55 -11.67
CA ASP A 131 5.92 6.49 -12.93
C ASP A 131 6.46 5.36 -13.85
N LEU A 132 6.66 4.16 -13.29
CA LEU A 132 7.18 2.98 -13.97
C LEU A 132 6.12 2.26 -14.81
N ASP A 133 4.86 2.28 -14.37
CA ASP A 133 3.75 1.59 -15.05
C ASP A 133 3.39 2.23 -16.41
N ASP A 134 2.73 1.46 -17.27
CA ASP A 134 2.22 1.88 -18.57
C ASP A 134 0.96 2.78 -18.46
N PRO A 135 0.57 3.52 -19.52
CA PRO A 135 -0.67 4.30 -19.52
C PRO A 135 -1.91 3.41 -19.37
N GLN A 136 -2.74 3.69 -18.37
CA GLN A 136 -3.91 2.85 -18.06
C GLN A 136 -5.22 3.41 -18.66
N PRO A 137 -5.98 2.63 -19.45
CA PRO A 137 -7.24 3.08 -20.05
C PRO A 137 -8.46 3.02 -19.10
N LYS A 138 -8.35 2.29 -17.98
CA LYS A 138 -9.45 2.07 -17.03
C LYS A 138 -8.91 1.68 -15.65
N GLY A 139 -9.66 2.00 -14.59
CA GLY A 139 -9.35 1.63 -13.21
C GLY A 139 -10.09 2.54 -12.20
N SER A 140 -9.89 2.36 -10.90
CA SER A 140 -10.32 3.37 -9.92
C SER A 140 -9.32 4.52 -9.89
N GLY A 141 -9.80 5.77 -9.95
CA GLY A 141 -8.94 6.96 -9.94
C GLY A 141 -7.99 7.10 -11.14
N TYR A 142 -8.06 6.24 -12.16
CA TYR A 142 -7.08 6.15 -13.27
C TYR A 142 -6.77 7.47 -13.97
N LYS A 143 -7.75 8.38 -14.06
CA LYS A 143 -7.57 9.73 -14.62
C LYS A 143 -6.80 10.70 -13.73
N LYS A 144 -6.72 10.50 -12.41
CA LYS A 144 -5.96 11.40 -11.51
C LYS A 144 -4.49 11.45 -11.97
N SER A 145 -3.85 12.61 -11.86
CA SER A 145 -2.40 12.76 -12.10
C SER A 145 -1.58 12.11 -10.99
N PHE A 146 -2.09 12.09 -9.77
CA PHE A 146 -1.35 11.67 -8.58
C PHE A 146 -2.13 10.65 -7.75
N GLY A 147 -1.42 9.94 -6.88
CA GLY A 147 -1.94 8.88 -6.03
C GLY A 147 -1.24 7.54 -6.28
N LEU A 148 -1.37 6.62 -5.34
CA LEU A 148 -0.71 5.30 -5.37
C LEU A 148 -1.77 4.19 -5.36
N ASP A 149 -1.56 3.08 -6.03
CA ASP A 149 -2.37 1.88 -5.77
C ASP A 149 -1.80 1.09 -4.59
N CYS A 150 -2.36 -0.08 -4.30
CA CYS A 150 -2.01 -0.83 -3.09
C CYS A 150 -0.59 -1.42 -3.17
N SER A 151 -0.20 -2.00 -4.30
CA SER A 151 1.17 -2.47 -4.54
C SER A 151 2.17 -1.32 -4.68
N GLY A 152 1.82 -0.24 -5.38
CA GLY A 152 2.68 0.93 -5.50
C GLY A 152 2.93 1.64 -4.15
N PHE A 153 1.92 1.73 -3.28
CA PHE A 153 2.12 2.22 -1.92
C PHE A 153 2.96 1.25 -1.07
N ALA A 154 2.71 -0.06 -1.13
CA ALA A 154 3.47 -1.05 -0.37
C ALA A 154 4.96 -1.13 -0.78
N SER A 155 5.28 -0.92 -2.06
CA SER A 155 6.66 -0.90 -2.56
C SER A 155 7.36 0.46 -2.37
N THR A 156 6.63 1.59 -2.39
CA THR A 156 7.22 2.94 -2.33
C THR A 156 8.26 3.14 -1.19
N PRO A 157 8.05 2.68 0.05
CA PRO A 157 9.06 2.81 1.12
C PRO A 157 10.38 2.08 0.80
N TYR A 158 10.31 0.98 0.06
CA TYR A 158 11.46 0.22 -0.42
C TYR A 158 12.12 0.87 -1.64
N GLU A 159 11.33 1.37 -2.59
CA GLU A 159 11.81 2.19 -3.72
C GLU A 159 12.62 3.39 -3.22
N LEU A 160 12.10 4.12 -2.23
CA LEU A 160 12.78 5.24 -1.60
C LEU A 160 14.02 4.80 -0.82
N ALA A 161 13.94 3.71 -0.03
CA ALA A 161 15.09 3.21 0.72
C ALA A 161 16.25 2.76 -0.19
N VAL A 162 15.95 2.19 -1.36
CA VAL A 162 16.96 1.89 -2.40
C VAL A 162 17.46 3.17 -3.07
N HIS A 163 16.57 4.07 -3.48
CA HIS A 163 16.92 5.34 -4.13
C HIS A 163 17.92 6.18 -3.30
N TYR A 164 17.72 6.24 -1.98
CA TYR A 164 18.57 6.97 -1.04
C TYR A 164 19.77 6.18 -0.51
N ASN A 165 19.98 4.94 -0.97
CA ASN A 165 21.03 4.02 -0.52
C ASN A 165 20.97 3.76 1.01
N LEU A 166 19.77 3.61 1.56
CA LEU A 166 19.53 3.16 2.94
C LEU A 166 19.60 1.62 3.04
N ILE A 167 19.23 0.94 1.94
CA ILE A 167 19.39 -0.49 1.68
C ILE A 167 19.83 -0.67 0.23
N THR A 168 20.46 -1.80 -0.10
CA THR A 168 20.82 -2.13 -1.49
C THR A 168 19.70 -2.89 -2.19
N PRO A 169 19.60 -2.87 -3.54
CA PRO A 169 18.60 -3.63 -4.28
C PRO A 169 18.58 -5.13 -3.94
N GLU A 170 19.75 -5.72 -3.72
CA GLU A 170 19.92 -7.15 -3.38
C GLU A 170 19.29 -7.51 -2.02
N GLN A 171 19.09 -6.53 -1.14
CA GLN A 171 18.49 -6.70 0.19
C GLN A 171 16.96 -6.64 0.15
N THR A 172 16.34 -6.17 -0.95
CA THR A 172 14.88 -6.04 -1.03
C THR A 172 14.28 -6.32 -2.41
N PRO A 173 13.69 -7.51 -2.64
CA PRO A 173 12.86 -7.74 -3.81
C PRO A 173 11.57 -6.88 -3.85
N PHE A 174 11.24 -6.14 -2.78
CA PHE A 174 10.08 -5.23 -2.75
C PHE A 174 10.36 -3.84 -3.36
N SER A 175 11.47 -3.71 -4.10
CA SER A 175 11.78 -2.56 -4.96
C SER A 175 11.95 -3.02 -6.40
N SER A 176 11.69 -2.16 -7.39
CA SER A 176 11.87 -2.43 -8.81
C SER A 176 13.29 -2.93 -9.15
N GLY A 177 14.31 -2.32 -8.55
CA GLY A 177 15.71 -2.73 -8.69
C GLY A 177 15.98 -4.14 -8.13
N GLY A 178 15.45 -4.45 -6.95
CA GLY A 178 15.62 -5.78 -6.34
C GLY A 178 14.73 -6.85 -6.98
N PHE A 179 13.55 -6.49 -7.48
CA PHE A 179 12.68 -7.39 -8.24
C PHE A 179 13.32 -7.79 -9.56
N LYS A 180 13.95 -6.85 -10.26
CA LYS A 180 14.78 -7.16 -11.43
C LYS A 180 15.86 -8.20 -11.13
N ILE A 181 16.60 -8.02 -10.04
CA ILE A 181 17.65 -8.98 -9.62
C ILE A 181 17.03 -10.35 -9.29
N PHE A 182 15.87 -10.38 -8.62
CA PHE A 182 15.12 -11.61 -8.37
C PHE A 182 14.69 -12.31 -9.68
N CYS A 183 14.17 -11.57 -10.66
CA CYS A 183 13.79 -12.07 -11.97
C CYS A 183 14.98 -12.73 -12.69
N GLU A 184 16.10 -12.02 -12.77
CA GLU A 184 17.34 -12.48 -13.39
C GLU A 184 17.90 -13.73 -12.69
N ALA A 185 17.85 -13.79 -11.36
CA ALA A 185 18.37 -14.92 -10.58
C ALA A 185 17.49 -16.19 -10.63
N ASN A 186 16.17 -16.05 -10.84
CA ASN A 186 15.20 -17.16 -10.74
C ASN A 186 14.56 -17.55 -12.08
N ASN A 187 14.97 -16.94 -13.19
CA ASN A 187 14.28 -17.03 -14.50
C ASN A 187 12.79 -16.64 -14.43
N PHE A 188 12.42 -15.78 -13.47
CA PHE A 188 11.06 -15.26 -13.37
C PHE A 188 10.89 -14.11 -14.36
N THR A 189 9.82 -14.13 -15.16
CA THR A 189 9.58 -13.11 -16.19
C THR A 189 8.56 -12.09 -15.71
N ASP A 190 8.96 -10.82 -15.66
CA ASP A 190 8.03 -9.68 -15.56
C ASP A 190 7.11 -9.66 -16.79
N LYS A 191 5.80 -9.80 -16.55
CA LYS A 191 4.73 -9.90 -17.56
C LYS A 191 3.46 -9.13 -17.22
N ASP A 192 3.47 -8.31 -16.16
CA ASP A 192 2.27 -7.56 -15.75
C ASP A 192 2.13 -6.21 -16.47
N GLY A 193 2.99 -5.93 -17.47
CA GLY A 193 2.86 -4.81 -18.40
C GLY A 193 1.85 -5.08 -19.52
N LEU A 194 1.57 -4.07 -20.34
CA LEU A 194 0.52 -4.17 -21.35
C LEU A 194 0.79 -5.30 -22.37
N SER A 195 -0.28 -6.03 -22.73
CA SER A 195 -0.24 -7.27 -23.55
C SER A 195 0.68 -8.39 -23.03
N GLY A 196 1.02 -8.41 -21.74
CA GLY A 196 1.90 -9.44 -21.18
C GLY A 196 3.39 -9.14 -21.36
N THR A 197 3.73 -7.91 -21.73
CA THR A 197 5.11 -7.40 -21.78
C THR A 197 5.62 -7.07 -20.38
N SER A 198 6.91 -6.73 -20.26
CA SER A 198 7.47 -6.23 -19.00
C SER A 198 6.80 -4.93 -18.55
N ASN A 199 6.48 -4.83 -17.25
CA ASN A 199 6.05 -3.61 -16.57
C ASN A 199 7.24 -2.78 -16.05
N ASN A 200 8.40 -2.86 -16.70
CA ASN A 200 9.65 -2.22 -16.26
C ASN A 200 10.07 -2.62 -14.83
N PHE A 201 9.75 -3.83 -14.40
CA PHE A 201 9.91 -4.32 -13.02
C PHE A 201 9.13 -3.50 -11.97
N ARG A 202 8.06 -2.79 -12.36
CA ARG A 202 7.07 -2.27 -11.42
C ARG A 202 6.34 -3.45 -10.79
N LEU A 203 6.35 -3.48 -9.46
CA LEU A 203 5.78 -4.56 -8.66
C LEU A 203 4.24 -4.50 -8.62
N ASP A 204 3.58 -5.58 -9.03
CA ASP A 204 2.16 -5.78 -8.76
C ASP A 204 1.93 -6.58 -7.46
N THR A 205 0.69 -6.57 -6.97
CA THR A 205 0.19 -7.44 -5.91
C THR A 205 0.43 -8.93 -6.17
N ARG A 206 0.52 -9.35 -7.44
CA ARG A 206 0.83 -10.72 -7.86
C ARG A 206 2.28 -11.10 -7.58
N ASP A 207 3.21 -10.18 -7.83
CA ASP A 207 4.63 -10.39 -7.56
C ASP A 207 4.88 -10.35 -6.05
N LEU A 208 4.39 -9.32 -5.36
CA LEU A 208 4.68 -9.05 -3.95
C LEU A 208 4.31 -10.22 -3.01
N VAL A 209 3.34 -11.06 -3.38
CA VAL A 209 2.94 -12.24 -2.60
C VAL A 209 3.79 -13.48 -2.85
N LEU A 210 4.65 -13.45 -3.88
CA LEU A 210 5.65 -14.48 -4.18
C LEU A 210 7.05 -14.09 -3.69
N LEU A 211 7.29 -12.79 -3.47
CA LEU A 211 8.59 -12.24 -3.14
C LEU A 211 8.86 -12.23 -1.62
N GLY A 212 10.14 -12.26 -1.27
CA GLY A 212 10.60 -12.30 0.12
C GLY A 212 10.29 -13.63 0.82
N ARG A 213 10.66 -13.72 2.10
CA ARG A 213 10.39 -14.89 2.93
C ARG A 213 8.97 -14.84 3.48
N GLU A 214 8.24 -15.94 3.40
CA GLU A 214 6.98 -16.11 4.14
C GLU A 214 7.26 -16.15 5.64
N ILE A 215 6.59 -15.28 6.40
CA ILE A 215 6.63 -15.29 7.87
C ILE A 215 5.42 -16.04 8.42
N LEU A 216 4.26 -15.84 7.78
CA LEU A 216 2.99 -16.43 8.19
C LEU A 216 2.04 -16.51 7.00
N SER A 217 1.28 -17.61 6.92
CA SER A 217 0.06 -17.70 6.12
C SER A 217 -1.15 -17.68 7.06
N VAL A 218 -2.17 -16.88 6.73
CA VAL A 218 -3.39 -16.69 7.53
C VAL A 218 -4.59 -17.19 6.71
N PRO A 219 -5.20 -18.33 7.05
CA PRO A 219 -6.33 -18.88 6.31
C PRO A 219 -7.57 -17.98 6.37
N GLN A 220 -8.43 -18.08 5.36
CA GLN A 220 -9.66 -17.30 5.26
C GLN A 220 -10.51 -17.43 6.54
N GLY A 221 -10.98 -16.27 7.03
CA GLY A 221 -11.80 -16.18 8.24
C GLY A 221 -11.08 -16.44 9.56
N SER A 222 -9.75 -16.62 9.54
CA SER A 222 -8.93 -16.78 10.76
C SER A 222 -8.39 -15.44 11.28
N SER A 223 -8.02 -15.41 12.55
CA SER A 223 -7.21 -14.35 13.17
C SER A 223 -5.81 -14.85 13.50
N ILE A 224 -4.90 -13.93 13.86
CA ILE A 224 -3.57 -14.28 14.38
C ILE A 224 -3.53 -14.16 15.91
N ASN A 225 -2.81 -15.07 16.55
CA ASN A 225 -2.59 -15.04 18.00
C ASN A 225 -1.39 -14.17 18.40
N SER A 226 -1.22 -13.92 19.70
CA SER A 226 -0.16 -13.06 20.22
C SER A 226 1.26 -13.53 19.91
N GLU A 227 1.52 -14.84 19.79
CA GLU A 227 2.84 -15.35 19.42
C GLU A 227 3.11 -15.14 17.92
N GLN A 228 2.10 -15.34 17.08
CA GLN A 228 2.17 -15.00 15.65
C GLN A 228 2.39 -13.49 15.43
N LEU A 229 1.69 -12.63 16.19
CA LEU A 229 1.87 -11.18 16.13
C LEU A 229 3.28 -10.75 16.54
N LYS A 230 3.87 -11.37 17.58
CA LYS A 230 5.26 -11.14 18.00
C LYS A 230 6.29 -11.52 16.95
N MET A 231 5.97 -12.41 15.99
CA MET A 231 6.87 -12.75 14.89
C MET A 231 6.98 -11.62 13.84
N LEU A 232 5.99 -10.72 13.79
CA LEU A 232 5.87 -9.66 12.77
C LEU A 232 6.69 -8.41 13.13
N GLN A 233 6.97 -7.57 12.14
CA GLN A 233 7.69 -6.31 12.31
C GLN A 233 7.27 -5.26 11.28
N ALA A 234 7.70 -4.01 11.48
CA ALA A 234 7.58 -2.96 10.47
C ALA A 234 8.29 -3.36 9.16
N GLY A 235 7.71 -2.96 8.03
CA GLY A 235 8.14 -3.34 6.69
C GLY A 235 7.53 -4.65 6.18
N ASP A 236 7.00 -5.53 7.04
CA ASP A 236 6.33 -6.74 6.56
C ASP A 236 5.12 -6.39 5.68
N LEU A 237 5.03 -7.02 4.51
CA LEU A 237 3.90 -6.84 3.61
C LEU A 237 2.82 -7.86 3.94
N VAL A 238 1.56 -7.41 4.01
CA VAL A 238 0.39 -8.21 4.36
C VAL A 238 -0.61 -8.14 3.23
N GLY A 239 -0.94 -9.30 2.65
CA GLY A 239 -2.01 -9.36 1.65
C GLY A 239 -2.00 -10.60 0.77
N ARG A 240 -2.59 -10.44 -0.41
CA ARG A 240 -2.79 -11.48 -1.41
C ARG A 240 -2.85 -10.86 -2.82
N SER A 241 -2.86 -11.68 -3.87
CA SER A 241 -3.05 -11.19 -5.23
C SER A 241 -4.34 -10.35 -5.33
N GLY A 242 -4.23 -9.15 -5.90
CA GLY A 242 -5.28 -8.15 -6.00
C GLY A 242 -5.33 -7.11 -4.87
N HIS A 243 -4.73 -7.33 -3.69
CA HIS A 243 -4.63 -6.29 -2.66
C HIS A 243 -3.53 -6.55 -1.61
N ILE A 244 -2.77 -5.51 -1.26
CA ILE A 244 -1.67 -5.60 -0.30
C ILE A 244 -1.48 -4.29 0.49
N GLY A 245 -0.99 -4.39 1.72
CA GLY A 245 -0.55 -3.26 2.52
C GLY A 245 0.73 -3.58 3.28
N ILE A 246 1.18 -2.64 4.12
CA ILE A 246 2.45 -2.70 4.85
C ILE A 246 2.22 -2.55 6.35
N LEU A 247 2.98 -3.28 7.15
CA LEU A 247 3.03 -3.06 8.60
C LEU A 247 4.01 -1.94 8.96
N VAL A 248 3.59 -1.09 9.88
CA VAL A 248 4.39 -0.04 10.49
C VAL A 248 4.34 -0.17 12.02
N GLN A 249 5.34 0.34 12.70
CA GLN A 249 5.42 0.41 14.15
C GLN A 249 5.22 1.85 14.61
N ILE A 250 4.21 2.07 15.47
CA ILE A 250 3.86 3.36 16.08
C ILE A 250 3.78 3.12 17.59
N ASN A 251 4.48 3.91 18.41
CA ASN A 251 4.52 3.75 19.88
C ASN A 251 4.81 2.31 20.36
N LYS A 252 5.64 1.58 19.60
CA LYS A 252 6.01 0.16 19.77
C LYS A 252 4.92 -0.88 19.40
N GLU A 253 3.69 -0.47 19.10
CA GLU A 253 2.63 -1.35 18.57
C GLU A 253 2.68 -1.42 17.03
N LEU A 254 2.16 -2.51 16.45
CA LEU A 254 2.09 -2.69 14.99
C LEU A 254 0.73 -2.27 14.43
N PHE A 255 0.77 -1.51 13.34
CA PHE A 255 -0.39 -1.05 12.58
C PHE A 255 -0.24 -1.43 11.11
N TYR A 256 -1.35 -1.59 10.41
CA TYR A 256 -1.44 -1.84 8.98
C TYR A 256 -1.79 -0.53 8.25
N LEU A 257 -1.12 -0.27 7.12
CA LEU A 257 -1.38 0.84 6.20
C LEU A 257 -1.69 0.33 4.79
N GLU A 258 -2.58 1.04 4.10
CA GLU A 258 -2.96 0.82 2.69
C GLU A 258 -3.40 2.14 2.03
N SER A 259 -3.29 2.26 0.71
CA SER A 259 -3.50 3.54 0.00
C SER A 259 -4.94 4.05 -0.14
N GLY A 260 -5.95 3.32 0.33
CA GLY A 260 -7.36 3.73 0.13
C GLY A 260 -8.41 3.21 1.12
N GLY A 261 -8.04 2.65 2.28
CA GLY A 261 -9.01 2.25 3.32
C GLY A 261 -10.04 1.20 2.86
N TRP A 262 -9.67 0.32 1.95
CA TRP A 262 -10.52 -0.72 1.36
C TRP A 262 -10.73 -1.91 2.31
N VAL A 263 -9.73 -2.19 3.14
CA VAL A 263 -9.71 -3.27 4.12
C VAL A 263 -10.10 -2.75 5.50
N VAL A 264 -9.35 -1.77 6.03
CA VAL A 264 -9.58 -1.24 7.38
C VAL A 264 -9.20 0.24 7.55
N PRO A 265 -10.03 1.04 8.22
CA PRO A 265 -11.48 0.86 8.37
C PRO A 265 -12.16 0.84 7.00
N ARG A 266 -13.01 -0.16 6.72
CA ARG A 266 -13.75 -0.26 5.45
C ARG A 266 -14.62 1.00 5.24
N TYR A 267 -14.24 1.86 4.29
CA TYR A 267 -14.81 3.20 4.05
C TYR A 267 -14.56 4.26 5.13
N GLY A 268 -13.49 4.15 5.91
CA GLY A 268 -13.12 5.15 6.91
C GLY A 268 -11.91 6.00 6.51
N ASP A 269 -11.34 6.67 7.51
CA ASP A 269 -10.50 7.86 7.37
C ASP A 269 -9.13 7.69 6.69
N GLY A 270 -8.80 6.48 6.23
CA GLY A 270 -7.44 6.12 5.83
C GLY A 270 -6.45 6.28 6.98
N ASN A 271 -6.81 6.03 8.23
CA ASN A 271 -5.88 6.10 9.36
C ASN A 271 -5.26 4.72 9.65
N PRO A 272 -4.02 4.63 10.20
CA PRO A 272 -3.44 3.37 10.65
C PRO A 272 -4.39 2.56 11.53
N TYR A 273 -4.46 1.25 11.27
CA TYR A 273 -5.32 0.32 11.99
C TYR A 273 -4.50 -0.78 12.65
N LYS A 274 -4.80 -1.17 13.90
CA LYS A 274 -4.02 -2.18 14.63
C LYS A 274 -3.88 -3.49 13.83
N ALA A 275 -2.66 -4.04 13.80
CA ALA A 275 -2.29 -5.06 12.83
C ALA A 275 -3.04 -6.39 12.99
N ALA A 276 -3.31 -6.85 14.22
CA ALA A 276 -4.00 -8.12 14.44
C ALA A 276 -5.45 -8.09 13.94
N GLU A 277 -6.16 -7.01 14.27
CA GLU A 277 -7.53 -6.74 13.86
C GLU A 277 -7.63 -6.42 12.37
N ALA A 278 -6.63 -5.73 11.80
CA ALA A 278 -6.50 -5.53 10.35
C ALA A 278 -6.40 -6.87 9.60
N ILE A 279 -5.49 -7.75 10.06
CA ILE A 279 -5.24 -9.07 9.47
C ILE A 279 -6.51 -9.94 9.56
N GLU A 280 -7.20 -9.97 10.70
CA GLU A 280 -8.47 -10.69 10.83
C GLU A 280 -9.52 -10.17 9.83
N ILE A 281 -9.75 -8.85 9.77
CA ILE A 281 -10.75 -8.26 8.89
C ILE A 281 -10.43 -8.56 7.41
N PHE A 282 -9.15 -8.47 7.03
CA PHE A 282 -8.70 -8.77 5.68
C PHE A 282 -8.87 -10.26 5.33
N ALA A 283 -8.55 -11.15 6.27
CA ALA A 283 -8.63 -12.60 6.09
C ALA A 283 -10.08 -13.09 5.89
N ARG A 284 -11.10 -12.36 6.35
CA ARG A 284 -12.53 -12.72 6.09
C ARG A 284 -12.84 -12.89 4.59
N SER A 285 -12.11 -12.20 3.73
CA SER A 285 -12.33 -12.18 2.27
C SER A 285 -11.41 -13.08 1.45
N GLY A 286 -10.54 -13.87 2.09
CA GLY A 286 -9.64 -14.84 1.44
C GLY A 286 -8.29 -14.95 2.15
N ASP A 287 -7.58 -16.05 1.91
CA ASP A 287 -6.26 -16.34 2.51
C ASP A 287 -5.26 -15.19 2.32
N LEU A 288 -4.43 -14.93 3.33
CA LEU A 288 -3.38 -13.91 3.30
C LEU A 288 -2.00 -14.54 3.49
N THR A 289 -0.99 -13.90 2.93
CA THR A 289 0.41 -14.17 3.26
C THR A 289 1.06 -12.92 3.85
N ILE A 290 1.99 -13.13 4.78
CA ILE A 290 2.81 -12.07 5.38
C ILE A 290 4.25 -12.31 4.95
N ARG A 291 4.82 -11.34 4.22
CA ARG A 291 6.10 -11.46 3.51
C ARG A 291 7.13 -10.47 4.04
N ARG A 292 8.38 -10.91 4.20
CA ARG A 292 9.50 -10.10 4.69
C ARG A 292 10.73 -10.20 3.79
N CYS A 293 11.35 -9.07 3.47
CA CYS A 293 12.71 -9.01 2.93
C CYS A 293 13.74 -8.53 3.96
N LEU A 294 13.34 -7.63 4.88
CA LEU A 294 14.25 -6.99 5.83
C LEU A 294 14.77 -7.97 6.91
N PRO A 295 15.98 -7.71 7.47
CA PRO A 295 16.50 -8.50 8.58
C PRO A 295 15.57 -8.45 9.80
N SER A 296 15.55 -9.53 10.57
CA SER A 296 14.82 -9.59 11.83
C SER A 296 15.37 -8.59 12.84
N LYS A 297 14.50 -7.74 13.40
CA LYS A 297 14.83 -6.94 14.59
C LYS A 297 14.77 -7.75 15.89
N LEU A 298 14.03 -8.85 15.89
CA LEU A 298 13.89 -9.75 17.02
C LEU A 298 15.21 -10.52 17.19
N LYS A 299 15.83 -10.37 18.36
CA LYS A 299 16.94 -11.18 18.89
C LYS A 299 16.39 -12.18 19.92
#